data_AF-A0A165D1C1-F1
#
_entry.id   AF-A0A165D1C1-F1
#
_cell.length_a   1.000
_cell.length_b   1.000
_cell.length_c   1.000
_cell.angle_alpha   90.00
_cell.angle_beta   90.00
_cell.angle_gamma   90.00
#
_symmetry.space_group_name_H-M   'P 1'
#
loop_
_entity.id
_entity.type
_entity.pdbx_description
1 polymer ?
#
loop_
_entity_poly.entity_id
_entity_poly.type
_entity_poly.pdbx_seq_one_letter_code
_entity_poly.pdbx_strand_id
1 'polypeptide(L)'
;MLRAPLLSIPRQRTGLLWKVHERVIALYCGEPNRLGKRQRCSTTETYLRSSLRVFLLLLLLWMIAFEISPVIRAQVLTRCRRLRLRCSWLFTCKVPWNRTAISDFCEKHNRFYIEDGNEIFLIEFTLFKIHRSVLQSRSVVFETMFSLIPPDNVSKVGNSDGNPIRLEGTSAIDFERLLAVLYPSDFRCMDLHTFDEWMSVIELATKYQMDDVREFAVEKATRSGSLAQRIVMARQYDLPDLLEKARLDICERRGPISLRDARLLGVDELAILCKSREDARGRRSACYTLQNVRALESDLRCLGTW
;
A
#
# COMPACT_ATOMS: atom_id res chain seq x y z
N MET A 1 35.75 16.41 -8.52
CA MET A 1 35.25 16.40 -7.12
C MET A 1 33.73 16.51 -7.16
N LEU A 2 33.02 15.38 -7.13
CA LEU A 2 31.57 15.34 -7.10
C LEU A 2 31.14 14.48 -5.91
N ARG A 3 30.55 15.14 -4.90
CA ARG A 3 29.89 14.49 -3.76
C ARG A 3 28.57 13.91 -4.25
N ALA A 4 28.35 12.62 -3.98
CA ALA A 4 27.07 11.95 -4.18
C ALA A 4 26.07 12.36 -3.07
N PRO A 5 24.75 12.38 -3.37
CA PRO A 5 23.71 12.87 -2.47
C PRO A 5 23.31 11.82 -1.42
N LEU A 6 23.08 12.30 -0.20
CA LEU A 6 22.51 11.54 0.91
C LEU A 6 21.08 11.12 0.58
N LEU A 7 20.84 9.81 0.43
CA LEU A 7 19.51 9.21 0.41
C LEU A 7 18.84 9.42 1.79
N SER A 8 17.91 10.35 1.85
CA SER A 8 16.97 10.52 2.96
C SER A 8 15.96 9.37 2.93
N ILE A 9 16.15 8.40 3.83
CA ILE A 9 15.18 7.33 4.07
C ILE A 9 13.91 7.96 4.71
N PRO A 10 12.70 7.68 4.22
CA PRO A 10 11.47 8.25 4.77
C PRO A 10 11.22 7.75 6.19
N ARG A 11 11.06 8.70 7.14
CA ARG A 11 10.80 8.51 8.59
C ARG A 11 9.57 7.63 8.92
N GLN A 12 8.72 7.27 7.96
CA GLN A 12 7.51 6.47 8.21
C GLN A 12 7.78 4.96 8.26
N ARG A 13 8.76 4.43 7.50
CA ARG A 13 9.09 2.98 7.53
C ARG A 13 9.81 2.57 8.82
N THR A 14 10.49 3.49 9.49
CA THR A 14 11.13 3.24 10.79
C THR A 14 10.12 3.10 11.94
N GLY A 15 8.92 3.69 11.83
CA GLY A 15 7.88 3.60 12.86
C GLY A 15 7.21 2.23 12.94
N LEU A 16 6.94 1.59 11.80
CA LEU A 16 6.37 0.23 11.75
C LEU A 16 7.38 -0.81 12.25
N LEU A 17 8.64 -0.69 11.82
CA LEU A 17 9.73 -1.55 12.29
C LEU A 17 10.04 -1.35 13.77
N TRP A 18 9.94 -0.11 14.29
CA TRP A 18 10.07 0.17 15.73
C TRP A 18 8.93 -0.43 16.55
N LYS A 19 7.68 -0.35 16.06
CA LYS A 19 6.52 -1.01 16.70
C LYS A 19 6.62 -2.54 16.70
N VAL A 20 7.10 -3.14 15.59
CA VAL A 20 7.39 -4.59 15.53
C VAL A 20 8.51 -4.95 16.51
N HIS A 21 9.55 -4.11 16.61
CA HIS A 21 10.67 -4.32 17.53
C HIS A 21 10.27 -4.21 19.01
N GLU A 22 9.49 -3.20 19.41
CA GLU A 22 8.99 -3.05 20.79
C GLU A 22 8.09 -4.23 21.20
N ARG A 23 7.26 -4.75 20.28
CA ARG A 23 6.38 -5.90 20.55
C ARG A 23 7.14 -7.20 20.69
N VAL A 24 8.18 -7.41 19.88
CA VAL A 24 9.07 -8.57 20.01
C VAL A 24 9.86 -8.52 21.34
N ILE A 25 10.22 -7.33 21.81
CA ILE A 25 10.89 -7.14 23.11
C ILE A 25 9.92 -7.40 24.28
N ALA A 26 8.68 -6.90 24.21
CA ALA A 26 7.67 -7.13 25.24
C ALA A 26 7.31 -8.61 25.43
N LEU A 27 7.32 -9.39 24.34
CA LEU A 27 7.08 -10.85 24.38
C LEU A 27 8.18 -11.66 25.07
N TYR A 28 9.43 -11.18 25.06
CA TYR A 28 10.54 -11.86 25.72
C TYR A 28 10.83 -11.35 27.12
N CYS A 29 10.35 -10.17 27.48
CA CYS A 29 10.42 -9.62 28.84
C CYS A 29 9.03 -9.73 29.48
N GLY A 30 8.62 -10.95 29.85
CA GLY A 30 7.32 -11.18 30.49
C GLY A 30 7.04 -10.16 31.60
N GLU A 31 5.80 -9.64 31.62
CA GLU A 31 5.37 -8.63 32.60
C GLU A 31 5.61 -9.12 34.04
N PRO A 32 6.10 -8.27 34.95
CA PRO A 32 6.28 -8.65 36.34
C PRO A 32 4.90 -8.85 37.00
N ASN A 33 4.55 -10.10 37.25
CA ASN A 33 3.37 -10.46 38.03
C ASN A 33 3.36 -9.74 39.39
N ARG A 34 2.25 -9.06 39.68
CA ARG A 34 1.91 -8.49 40.99
C ARG A 34 1.68 -9.60 42.01
N LEU A 35 2.72 -10.28 42.48
CA LEU A 35 2.69 -11.06 43.72
C LEU A 35 4.12 -11.15 44.24
N GLY A 36 4.39 -10.40 45.31
CA GLY A 36 5.73 -10.28 45.88
C GLY A 36 6.26 -11.61 46.40
N LYS A 37 7.17 -12.24 45.65
CA LYS A 37 8.17 -13.17 46.19
C LYS A 37 9.49 -12.97 45.43
N ARG A 38 10.50 -12.49 46.16
CA ARG A 38 11.89 -12.44 45.71
C ARG A 38 12.39 -13.88 45.51
N GLN A 39 12.55 -14.31 44.27
CA GLN A 39 13.33 -15.50 43.93
C GLN A 39 14.57 -15.03 43.17
N ARG A 40 15.75 -15.28 43.77
CA ARG A 40 17.05 -14.97 43.15
C ARG A 40 17.19 -15.80 41.89
N CYS A 41 17.15 -15.17 40.71
CA CYS A 41 17.43 -15.81 39.44
C CYS A 41 18.91 -15.66 39.08
N SER A 42 19.67 -16.76 39.20
CA SER A 42 20.99 -16.96 38.60
C SER A 42 20.94 -17.25 37.09
N THR A 43 19.96 -16.71 36.38
CA THR A 43 19.61 -17.04 34.98
C THR A 43 19.61 -15.84 34.03
N THR A 44 19.94 -14.64 34.49
CA THR A 44 19.97 -13.43 33.66
C THR A 44 21.08 -13.44 32.62
N GLU A 45 22.23 -14.06 32.90
CA GLU A 45 23.39 -14.07 32.00
C GLU A 45 23.23 -15.03 30.80
N THR A 46 22.50 -16.13 30.99
CA THR A 46 22.09 -17.05 29.91
C THR A 46 20.99 -16.45 29.05
N TYR A 47 20.09 -15.65 29.64
CA TYR A 47 18.98 -14.97 28.94
C TYR A 47 19.44 -13.81 28.05
N LEU A 48 20.41 -13.02 28.51
CA LEU A 48 21.05 -11.97 27.71
C LEU A 48 21.83 -12.55 26.51
N ARG A 49 22.48 -13.72 26.69
CA ARG A 49 23.21 -14.40 25.62
C ARG A 49 22.30 -15.02 24.55
N SER A 50 21.10 -15.48 24.90
CA SER A 50 20.11 -15.94 23.91
C SER A 50 19.44 -14.78 23.19
N SER A 51 19.11 -13.69 23.87
CA SER A 51 18.55 -12.47 23.27
C SER A 51 19.48 -11.84 22.23
N LEU A 52 20.79 -11.73 22.54
CA LEU A 52 21.79 -11.21 21.60
C LEU A 52 21.94 -12.09 20.35
N ARG A 53 21.78 -13.42 20.48
CA ARG A 53 21.84 -14.36 19.36
C ARG A 53 20.64 -14.23 18.43
N VAL A 54 19.44 -14.06 18.99
CA VAL A 54 18.22 -13.83 18.22
C VAL A 54 18.30 -12.48 17.50
N PHE A 55 18.79 -11.44 18.20
CA PHE A 55 19.00 -10.12 17.60
C PHE A 55 20.01 -10.17 16.45
N LEU A 56 21.15 -10.85 16.65
CA LEU A 56 22.16 -11.02 15.60
C LEU A 56 21.65 -11.84 14.41
N LEU A 57 20.80 -12.86 14.64
CA LEU A 57 20.17 -13.65 13.58
C LEU A 57 19.16 -12.84 12.78
N LEU A 58 18.31 -12.05 13.44
CA LEU A 58 17.36 -11.15 12.78
C LEU A 58 18.08 -10.06 11.99
N LEU A 59 19.18 -9.54 12.52
CA LEU A 59 20.01 -8.54 11.83
C LEU A 59 20.74 -9.15 10.64
N LEU A 60 21.21 -10.39 10.73
CA LEU A 60 21.77 -11.15 9.60
C LEU A 60 20.72 -11.44 8.52
N LEU A 61 19.52 -11.87 8.91
CA LEU A 61 18.41 -12.11 7.98
C LEU A 61 17.96 -10.81 7.30
N TRP A 62 17.90 -9.71 8.06
CA TRP A 62 17.65 -8.38 7.53
C TRP A 62 18.73 -7.95 6.53
N MET A 63 20.01 -8.17 6.84
CA MET A 63 21.11 -7.85 5.94
C MET A 63 21.13 -8.72 4.68
N ILE A 64 20.74 -9.99 4.77
CA ILE A 64 20.63 -10.91 3.63
C ILE A 64 19.46 -10.51 2.72
N ALA A 65 18.35 -10.05 3.30
CA ALA A 65 17.16 -9.63 2.57
C ALA A 65 17.31 -8.27 1.84
N PHE A 66 18.36 -7.49 2.12
CA PHE A 66 18.49 -6.10 1.66
C PHE A 66 19.75 -5.81 0.79
N GLU A 67 20.42 -6.85 0.27
CA GLU A 67 21.59 -6.72 -0.65
C GLU A 67 22.62 -5.64 -0.26
N ILE A 68 23.10 -5.67 0.99
CA ILE A 68 24.15 -4.76 1.44
C ILE A 68 25.54 -5.27 0.98
N SER A 69 26.35 -4.35 0.43
CA SER A 69 27.69 -4.52 -0.16
C SER A 69 28.58 -5.64 0.45
N PRO A 70 29.29 -6.43 -0.37
CA PRO A 70 30.06 -7.62 0.04
C PRO A 70 31.18 -7.36 1.07
N VAL A 71 31.63 -6.10 1.20
CA VAL A 71 32.69 -5.70 2.15
C VAL A 71 32.23 -5.80 3.61
N ILE A 72 30.96 -5.47 3.90
CA ILE A 72 30.40 -5.53 5.26
C ILE A 72 30.13 -6.98 5.66
N ARG A 73 29.73 -7.82 4.69
CA ARG A 73 29.52 -9.27 4.86
C ARG A 73 30.78 -9.98 5.34
N ALA A 74 31.94 -9.62 4.80
CA ALA A 74 33.23 -10.20 5.16
C ALA A 74 33.65 -9.87 6.61
N GLN A 75 33.40 -8.64 7.07
CA GLN A 75 33.75 -8.18 8.42
C GLN A 75 32.89 -8.82 9.52
N VAL A 76 31.61 -9.06 9.25
CA VAL A 76 30.70 -9.74 10.21
C VAL A 76 31.03 -11.23 10.32
N LEU A 77 31.35 -11.89 9.20
CA LEU A 77 31.75 -13.31 9.20
C LEU A 77 33.08 -13.56 9.92
N THR A 78 34.04 -12.63 9.85
CA THR A 78 35.29 -12.71 10.63
C THR A 78 35.05 -12.57 12.13
N ARG A 79 34.05 -11.77 12.53
CA ARG A 79 33.67 -11.60 13.93
C ARG A 79 32.87 -12.79 14.48
N CYS A 80 32.03 -13.44 13.66
CA CYS A 80 31.33 -14.67 14.01
C CYS A 80 32.27 -15.89 14.19
N ARG A 81 33.37 -15.98 13.42
CA ARG A 81 34.38 -17.03 13.59
C ARG A 81 35.09 -17.02 14.95
N ARG A 82 35.21 -15.85 15.60
CA ARG A 82 35.77 -15.75 16.97
C ARG A 82 34.85 -16.27 18.08
N LEU A 83 33.54 -16.44 17.81
CA LEU A 83 32.55 -16.75 18.84
C LEU A 83 32.16 -18.23 18.94
N ARG A 84 32.83 -19.15 18.23
CA ARG A 84 32.56 -20.62 18.23
C ARG A 84 31.07 -20.97 18.30
N LEU A 85 30.23 -20.28 17.52
CA LEU A 85 28.82 -20.65 17.40
C LEU A 85 28.74 -21.86 16.46
N ARG A 86 28.57 -23.05 17.03
CA ARG A 86 28.18 -24.26 16.29
C ARG A 86 26.76 -24.05 15.76
N CYS A 87 26.63 -23.45 14.59
CA CYS A 87 25.37 -23.35 13.85
C CYS A 87 25.03 -24.72 13.23
N SER A 88 24.56 -25.66 14.04
CA SER A 88 23.95 -26.91 13.56
C SER A 88 22.41 -26.86 13.58
N TRP A 89 21.82 -25.74 14.00
CA TRP A 89 20.37 -25.60 14.21
C TRP A 89 19.66 -24.76 13.13
N LEU A 90 20.35 -24.34 12.07
CA LEU A 90 19.77 -23.47 11.04
C LEU A 90 19.02 -24.19 9.91
N PHE A 91 18.93 -25.52 9.95
CA PHE A 91 18.14 -26.29 9.00
C PHE A 91 17.20 -27.21 9.75
N THR A 92 16.02 -26.69 10.12
CA THR A 92 14.72 -27.42 10.26
C THR A 92 13.70 -26.68 11.14
N CYS A 93 13.70 -25.34 11.21
CA CYS A 93 12.48 -24.64 11.66
C CYS A 93 11.52 -24.50 10.47
N LYS A 94 10.88 -25.62 10.09
CA LYS A 94 9.54 -25.57 9.52
C LYS A 94 8.65 -25.06 10.64
N VAL A 95 8.49 -23.74 10.74
CA VAL A 95 7.49 -23.16 11.63
C VAL A 95 6.14 -23.59 11.05
N PRO A 96 5.37 -24.45 11.73
CA PRO A 96 4.01 -24.71 11.29
C PRO A 96 3.26 -23.42 11.59
N TRP A 97 2.89 -22.67 10.56
CA TRP A 97 1.93 -21.58 10.70
C TRP A 97 0.59 -22.23 11.08
N ASN A 98 0.43 -22.56 12.36
CA ASN A 98 -0.82 -23.08 12.87
C ASN A 98 -1.85 -21.94 12.83
N ARG A 99 -3.07 -22.22 12.36
CA ARG A 99 -4.14 -21.21 12.16
C ARG A 99 -4.43 -20.38 13.41
N THR A 100 -4.19 -20.95 14.59
CA THR A 100 -4.42 -20.34 15.91
C THR A 100 -3.39 -19.29 16.32
N ALA A 101 -2.16 -19.28 15.77
CA ALA A 101 -1.15 -18.31 16.18
C ALA A 101 -1.36 -16.91 15.57
N ILE A 102 -2.27 -16.77 14.60
CA ILE A 102 -2.46 -15.52 13.85
C ILE A 102 -3.42 -14.58 14.57
N SER A 103 -4.40 -15.11 15.34
CA SER A 103 -5.30 -14.28 16.15
C SER A 103 -4.54 -13.45 17.20
N ASP A 104 -3.40 -13.93 17.68
CA ASP A 104 -2.66 -13.30 18.78
C ASP A 104 -1.85 -12.07 18.34
N PHE A 105 -1.68 -11.85 17.03
CA PHE A 105 -0.91 -10.72 16.47
C PHE A 105 -1.75 -9.75 15.65
N CYS A 106 -3.04 -10.02 15.45
CA CYS A 106 -3.90 -9.18 14.62
C CYS A 106 -4.68 -8.18 15.49
N GLU A 107 -4.75 -6.93 15.05
CA GLU A 107 -5.50 -5.88 15.75
C GLU A 107 -6.85 -5.65 15.12
N LYS A 108 -7.88 -5.43 15.94
CA LYS A 108 -9.20 -5.04 15.46
C LYS A 108 -9.16 -3.58 15.03
N HIS A 109 -9.66 -3.29 13.84
CA HIS A 109 -9.74 -1.92 13.37
C HIS A 109 -10.71 -1.11 14.25
N ASN A 110 -10.31 0.09 14.68
CA ASN A 110 -11.09 0.89 15.63
C ASN A 110 -12.49 1.26 15.09
N ARG A 111 -12.58 1.69 13.82
CA ARG A 111 -13.85 2.10 13.18
C ARG A 111 -14.58 0.97 12.46
N PHE A 112 -13.87 0.15 11.67
CA PHE A 112 -14.45 -0.84 10.76
C PHE A 112 -14.43 -2.27 11.32
N TYR A 113 -14.48 -2.41 12.64
CA TYR A 113 -14.79 -3.67 13.31
C TYR A 113 -16.18 -3.54 13.92
N ILE A 114 -17.21 -3.76 13.11
CA ILE A 114 -18.62 -3.53 13.46
C ILE A 114 -19.14 -4.74 14.24
N GLU A 115 -19.76 -4.51 15.39
CA GLU A 115 -20.32 -5.58 16.24
C GLU A 115 -21.33 -6.44 15.47
N ASP A 116 -22.21 -5.81 14.69
CA ASP A 116 -23.24 -6.43 13.84
C ASP A 116 -22.71 -6.95 12.48
N GLY A 117 -21.40 -6.83 12.22
CA GLY A 117 -20.80 -7.32 10.97
C GLY A 117 -20.85 -8.84 10.85
N ASN A 118 -20.99 -9.33 9.62
CA ASN A 118 -21.15 -10.77 9.33
C ASN A 118 -19.88 -11.43 8.78
N GLU A 119 -18.96 -10.64 8.22
CA GLU A 119 -17.75 -11.16 7.58
C GLU A 119 -16.52 -10.45 8.14
N ILE A 120 -15.51 -11.26 8.48
CA ILE A 120 -14.24 -10.79 9.04
C ILE A 120 -13.14 -10.95 7.99
N PHE A 121 -12.48 -9.85 7.67
CA PHE A 121 -11.35 -9.78 6.76
C PHE A 121 -10.05 -9.54 7.54
N LEU A 122 -8.98 -10.20 7.13
CA LEU A 122 -7.63 -9.95 7.59
C LEU A 122 -6.82 -9.34 6.43
N ILE A 123 -6.31 -8.14 6.67
CA ILE A 123 -5.50 -7.39 5.71
C ILE A 123 -4.26 -6.93 6.45
N GLU A 124 -3.10 -7.33 5.96
CA GLU A 124 -1.82 -7.20 6.66
C GLU A 124 -1.90 -7.79 8.08
N PHE A 125 -2.04 -6.95 9.10
CA PHE A 125 -2.16 -7.35 10.51
C PHE A 125 -3.42 -6.78 11.18
N THR A 126 -4.40 -6.36 10.37
CA THR A 126 -5.61 -5.67 10.85
C THR A 126 -6.86 -6.47 10.47
N LEU A 127 -7.73 -6.69 11.46
CA LEU A 127 -9.03 -7.32 11.31
C LEU A 127 -10.11 -6.26 11.06
N PHE A 128 -10.85 -6.46 9.98
CA PHE A 128 -12.02 -5.67 9.61
C PHE A 128 -13.25 -6.57 9.74
N LYS A 129 -14.29 -6.11 10.43
CA LYS A 129 -15.56 -6.84 10.58
C LYS A 129 -16.68 -5.98 9.99
N ILE A 130 -17.26 -6.42 8.88
CA ILE A 130 -18.19 -5.63 8.06
C ILE A 130 -19.37 -6.45 7.56
N HIS A 131 -20.39 -5.78 7.04
CA HIS A 131 -21.58 -6.44 6.53
C HIS A 131 -21.35 -7.03 5.14
N ARG A 132 -21.61 -8.33 5.01
CA ARG A 132 -21.59 -9.07 3.75
C ARG A 132 -22.42 -8.40 2.66
N SER A 133 -23.64 -7.98 3.02
CA SER A 133 -24.63 -7.41 2.09
C SER A 133 -24.11 -6.16 1.37
N VAL A 134 -23.40 -5.29 2.08
CA VAL A 134 -22.85 -4.05 1.51
C VAL A 134 -21.82 -4.36 0.44
N LEU A 135 -20.91 -5.31 0.68
CA LEU A 135 -19.93 -5.73 -0.32
C LEU A 135 -20.57 -6.46 -1.49
N GLN A 136 -21.49 -7.40 -1.22
CA GLN A 136 -22.20 -8.14 -2.26
C GLN A 136 -22.97 -7.23 -3.20
N SER A 137 -23.66 -6.22 -2.65
CA SER A 137 -24.49 -5.33 -3.46
C SER A 137 -23.72 -4.47 -4.46
N ARG A 138 -22.41 -4.29 -4.24
CA ARG A 138 -21.59 -3.34 -5.01
C ARG A 138 -20.41 -3.99 -5.72
N SER A 139 -20.11 -5.26 -5.45
CA SER A 139 -18.97 -5.97 -6.02
C SER A 139 -19.36 -7.34 -6.53
N VAL A 140 -19.17 -7.53 -7.83
CA VAL A 140 -19.35 -8.82 -8.50
C VAL A 140 -18.36 -9.86 -7.97
N VAL A 141 -17.12 -9.43 -7.66
CA VAL A 141 -16.08 -10.31 -7.10
C VAL A 141 -16.51 -10.85 -5.74
N PHE A 142 -16.98 -9.99 -4.83
CA PHE A 142 -17.44 -10.42 -3.52
C PHE A 142 -18.74 -11.20 -3.60
N GLU A 143 -19.69 -10.80 -4.46
CA GLU A 143 -20.89 -11.57 -4.75
C GLU A 143 -20.56 -13.01 -5.14
N THR A 144 -19.66 -13.17 -6.12
CA THR A 144 -19.21 -14.48 -6.59
C THR A 144 -18.50 -15.24 -5.47
N MET A 145 -17.54 -14.62 -4.78
CA MET A 145 -16.79 -15.21 -3.67
C MET A 145 -17.70 -15.79 -2.60
N PHE A 146 -18.76 -15.06 -2.24
CA PHE A 146 -19.69 -15.46 -1.19
C PHE A 146 -20.78 -16.44 -1.64
N SER A 147 -20.99 -16.58 -2.95
CA SER A 147 -21.95 -17.54 -3.52
C SER A 147 -21.36 -18.94 -3.65
N LEU A 148 -20.03 -19.08 -3.54
CA LEU A 148 -19.36 -20.36 -3.50
C LEU A 148 -19.69 -21.10 -2.21
N ILE A 149 -20.35 -22.25 -2.34
CA ILE A 149 -20.71 -23.12 -1.22
C ILE A 149 -19.41 -23.82 -0.74
N PRO A 150 -19.00 -23.65 0.52
CA PRO A 150 -17.89 -24.43 1.05
C PRO A 150 -18.29 -25.91 1.13
N PRO A 151 -17.37 -26.86 0.89
CA PRO A 151 -17.64 -28.28 1.05
C PRO A 151 -18.12 -28.59 2.47
N ASP A 152 -18.99 -29.61 2.61
CA ASP A 152 -19.82 -29.95 3.80
C ASP A 152 -19.07 -30.13 5.14
N ASN A 153 -17.74 -30.05 5.15
CA ASN A 153 -16.85 -30.34 6.26
C ASN A 153 -15.86 -29.20 6.58
N VAL A 154 -15.98 -28.03 5.96
CA VAL A 154 -15.08 -26.88 6.20
C VAL A 154 -15.85 -25.71 6.83
N SER A 155 -15.42 -25.25 7.99
CA SER A 155 -15.95 -24.03 8.61
C SER A 155 -15.84 -22.87 7.64
N LYS A 156 -16.95 -22.16 7.41
CA LYS A 156 -17.00 -20.98 6.54
C LYS A 156 -15.90 -19.99 6.91
N VAL A 157 -15.04 -19.66 5.95
CA VAL A 157 -14.00 -18.63 6.11
C VAL A 157 -14.69 -17.27 6.29
N GLY A 158 -14.20 -16.46 7.22
CA GLY A 158 -14.75 -15.13 7.54
C GLY A 158 -15.69 -15.08 8.74
N ASN A 159 -16.08 -16.22 9.32
CA ASN A 159 -17.06 -16.27 10.40
C ASN A 159 -16.47 -16.08 11.82
N SER A 160 -15.14 -16.10 11.96
CA SER A 160 -14.48 -15.90 13.27
C SER A 160 -13.12 -15.23 13.15
N ASP A 161 -12.67 -14.57 14.22
CA ASP A 161 -11.37 -13.91 14.30
C ASP A 161 -10.19 -14.88 14.05
N GLY A 162 -10.37 -16.17 14.35
CA GLY A 162 -9.37 -17.22 14.12
C GLY A 162 -9.38 -17.82 12.70
N ASN A 163 -10.39 -17.51 11.88
CA ASN A 163 -10.48 -17.95 10.49
C ASN A 163 -11.01 -16.83 9.57
N PRO A 164 -10.34 -15.66 9.49
CA PRO A 164 -10.78 -14.53 8.69
C PRO A 164 -10.51 -14.74 7.19
N ILE A 165 -11.24 -14.03 6.33
CA ILE A 165 -10.96 -13.95 4.89
C ILE A 165 -9.71 -13.12 4.68
N ARG A 166 -8.67 -13.69 4.08
CA ARG A 166 -7.41 -12.98 3.85
C ARG A 166 -7.42 -12.31 2.50
N LEU A 167 -7.16 -11.00 2.47
CA LEU A 167 -6.96 -10.26 1.23
C LEU A 167 -5.47 -9.95 1.08
N GLU A 168 -4.79 -10.76 0.28
CA GLU A 168 -3.38 -10.56 -0.03
C GLU A 168 -3.20 -9.48 -1.11
N GLY A 169 -2.08 -8.75 -1.03
CA GLY A 169 -1.78 -7.67 -1.97
C GLY A 169 -2.71 -6.46 -1.88
N THR A 170 -3.31 -6.22 -0.71
CA THR A 170 -4.06 -5.01 -0.38
C THR A 170 -3.49 -4.44 0.92
N SER A 171 -3.24 -3.12 0.96
CA SER A 171 -2.82 -2.41 2.18
C SER A 171 -4.02 -2.18 3.09
N ALA A 172 -3.82 -2.24 4.41
CA ALA A 172 -4.90 -1.98 5.36
C ALA A 172 -5.46 -0.56 5.22
N ILE A 173 -4.61 0.43 4.93
CA ILE A 173 -5.00 1.84 4.75
C ILE A 173 -5.85 2.02 3.49
N ASP A 174 -5.51 1.34 2.40
CA ASP A 174 -6.25 1.46 1.15
C ASP A 174 -7.64 0.83 1.29
N PHE A 175 -7.72 -0.31 1.99
CA PHE A 175 -9.00 -0.91 2.32
C PHE A 175 -9.84 -0.03 3.26
N GLU A 176 -9.22 0.59 4.26
CA GLU A 176 -9.88 1.56 5.14
C GLU A 176 -10.53 2.70 4.34
N ARG A 177 -9.82 3.25 3.34
CA ARG A 177 -10.34 4.30 2.45
C ARG A 177 -11.53 3.83 1.63
N LEU A 178 -11.47 2.62 1.06
CA LEU A 178 -12.61 2.02 0.37
C LEU A 178 -13.82 1.89 1.31
N LEU A 179 -13.60 1.42 2.54
CA LEU A 179 -14.66 1.31 3.54
C LEU A 179 -15.21 2.66 3.98
N ALA A 180 -14.40 3.72 4.03
CA ALA A 180 -14.90 5.07 4.30
C ALA A 180 -15.88 5.58 3.24
N VAL A 181 -15.77 5.09 1.99
CA VAL A 181 -16.75 5.38 0.93
C VAL A 181 -18.03 4.55 1.09
N LEU A 182 -17.90 3.28 1.48
CA LEU A 182 -19.03 2.37 1.69
C LEU A 182 -19.82 2.65 2.98
N TYR A 183 -19.14 3.18 4.00
CA TYR A 183 -19.66 3.49 5.32
C TYR A 183 -19.30 4.95 5.69
N PRO A 184 -19.91 5.93 5.01
CA PRO A 184 -19.63 7.34 5.27
C PRO A 184 -20.06 7.72 6.69
N SER A 185 -19.21 8.46 7.39
CA SER A 185 -19.54 8.99 8.73
C SER A 185 -20.55 10.15 8.67
N ASP A 186 -20.45 11.00 7.65
CA ASP A 186 -21.46 12.02 7.31
C ASP A 186 -21.75 11.94 5.81
N PHE A 187 -23.01 11.76 5.43
CA PHE A 187 -23.41 11.73 4.02
C PHE A 187 -23.12 13.04 3.27
N ARG A 188 -22.93 14.15 4.01
CA ARG A 188 -22.64 15.47 3.45
C ARG A 188 -21.15 15.72 3.27
N CYS A 189 -20.29 15.02 4.02
CA CYS A 189 -18.85 15.22 4.00
C CYS A 189 -18.13 13.87 4.06
N MET A 190 -17.49 13.51 2.95
CA MET A 190 -16.66 12.30 2.88
C MET A 190 -15.36 12.50 3.66
N ASP A 191 -14.85 11.43 4.24
CA ASP A 191 -13.59 11.45 5.01
C ASP A 191 -12.34 11.59 4.11
N LEU A 192 -12.49 11.40 2.80
CA LEU A 192 -11.42 11.46 1.82
C LEU A 192 -11.41 12.80 1.10
N HIS A 193 -10.23 13.43 1.00
CA HIS A 193 -10.10 14.79 0.49
C HIS A 193 -9.02 14.95 -0.57
N THR A 194 -7.99 14.11 -0.53
CA THR A 194 -6.83 14.23 -1.40
C THR A 194 -6.96 13.35 -2.64
N PHE A 195 -6.27 13.76 -3.71
CA PHE A 195 -6.22 12.99 -4.94
C PHE A 195 -5.68 11.56 -4.71
N ASP A 196 -4.62 11.42 -3.92
CA ASP A 196 -3.98 10.13 -3.68
C ASP A 196 -4.88 9.16 -2.88
N GLU A 197 -5.72 9.68 -1.99
CA GLU A 197 -6.75 8.90 -1.30
C GLU A 197 -7.81 8.38 -2.28
N TRP A 198 -8.28 9.22 -3.20
CA TRP A 198 -9.25 8.80 -4.21
C TRP A 198 -8.64 7.81 -5.21
N MET A 199 -7.36 7.97 -5.58
CA MET A 199 -6.65 7.01 -6.43
C MET A 199 -6.60 5.61 -5.80
N SER A 200 -6.32 5.54 -4.50
CA SER A 200 -6.37 4.29 -3.73
C SER A 200 -7.74 3.63 -3.79
N VAL A 201 -8.82 4.42 -3.67
CA VAL A 201 -10.20 3.90 -3.84
C VAL A 201 -10.45 3.41 -5.26
N ILE A 202 -10.04 4.16 -6.30
CA ILE A 202 -10.22 3.77 -7.70
C ILE A 202 -9.50 2.44 -7.97
N GLU A 203 -8.28 2.26 -7.46
CA GLU A 203 -7.51 1.03 -7.61
C GLU A 203 -8.25 -0.17 -7.00
N LEU A 204 -8.72 -0.06 -5.76
CA LEU A 204 -9.44 -1.17 -5.12
C LEU A 204 -10.84 -1.39 -5.71
N ALA A 205 -11.57 -0.33 -6.05
CA ALA A 205 -12.86 -0.44 -6.72
C ALA A 205 -12.71 -1.15 -8.07
N THR A 206 -11.64 -0.88 -8.81
CA THR A 206 -11.32 -1.60 -10.05
C THR A 206 -10.95 -3.06 -9.76
N LYS A 207 -10.09 -3.33 -8.76
CA LYS A 207 -9.68 -4.68 -8.34
C LYS A 207 -10.88 -5.56 -7.95
N TYR A 208 -11.84 -5.00 -7.23
CA TYR A 208 -13.01 -5.70 -6.74
C TYR A 208 -14.26 -5.53 -7.64
N GLN A 209 -14.11 -4.92 -8.82
CA GLN A 209 -15.22 -4.69 -9.78
C GLN A 209 -16.43 -4.01 -9.13
N MET A 210 -16.19 -2.87 -8.48
CA MET A 210 -17.20 -1.98 -7.91
C MET A 210 -17.39 -0.78 -8.84
N ASP A 211 -18.18 -0.94 -9.89
CA ASP A 211 -18.29 0.07 -10.96
C ASP A 211 -18.87 1.40 -10.47
N ASP A 212 -19.90 1.37 -9.61
CA ASP A 212 -20.55 2.54 -9.01
C ASP A 212 -19.58 3.32 -8.11
N VAL A 213 -18.83 2.60 -7.27
CA VAL A 213 -17.81 3.18 -6.39
C VAL A 213 -16.65 3.74 -7.21
N ARG A 214 -16.24 3.05 -8.29
CA ARG A 214 -15.17 3.50 -9.19
C ARG A 214 -15.56 4.82 -9.86
N GLU A 215 -16.75 4.90 -10.44
CA GLU A 215 -17.23 6.11 -11.11
C GLU A 215 -17.29 7.30 -10.15
N PHE A 216 -17.84 7.08 -8.95
CA PHE A 216 -17.87 8.11 -7.90
C PHE A 216 -16.46 8.57 -7.49
N ALA A 217 -15.54 7.64 -7.30
CA ALA A 217 -14.17 7.96 -6.93
C ALA A 217 -13.42 8.73 -8.03
N VAL A 218 -13.63 8.38 -9.32
CA VAL A 218 -13.09 9.11 -10.48
C VAL A 218 -13.59 10.55 -10.50
N GLU A 219 -14.88 10.77 -10.23
CA GLU A 219 -15.47 12.11 -10.17
C GLU A 219 -14.82 12.97 -9.06
N LYS A 220 -14.61 12.39 -7.87
CA LYS A 220 -13.97 13.07 -6.74
C LYS A 220 -12.48 13.29 -6.94
N ALA A 221 -11.76 12.31 -7.51
CA ALA A 221 -10.36 12.45 -7.90
C ALA A 221 -10.19 13.56 -8.96
N THR A 222 -11.10 13.62 -9.94
CA THR A 222 -11.09 14.67 -10.95
C THR A 222 -11.21 16.06 -10.33
N ARG A 223 -12.06 16.25 -9.31
CA ARG A 223 -12.21 17.55 -8.64
C ARG A 223 -11.00 17.94 -7.80
N SER A 224 -10.42 16.98 -7.08
CA SER A 224 -9.32 17.22 -6.13
C SER A 224 -7.93 17.26 -6.79
N GLY A 225 -7.76 16.59 -7.93
CA GLY A 225 -6.50 16.47 -8.65
C GLY A 225 -6.13 17.69 -9.50
N SER A 226 -4.82 17.94 -9.61
CA SER A 226 -4.26 18.88 -10.60
C SER A 226 -4.48 18.40 -12.04
N LEU A 227 -4.38 19.30 -13.02
CA LEU A 227 -4.57 18.94 -14.44
C LEU A 227 -3.62 17.82 -14.91
N ALA A 228 -2.37 17.83 -14.44
CA ALA A 228 -1.41 16.78 -14.77
C ALA A 228 -1.79 15.43 -14.14
N GLN A 229 -2.25 15.44 -12.88
CA GLN A 229 -2.76 14.23 -12.22
C GLN A 229 -4.00 13.66 -12.93
N ARG A 230 -4.90 14.53 -13.40
CA ARG A 230 -6.08 14.10 -14.18
C ARG A 230 -5.67 13.42 -15.50
N ILE A 231 -4.69 13.96 -16.22
CA ILE A 231 -4.17 13.35 -17.45
C ILE A 231 -3.59 11.96 -17.16
N VAL A 232 -2.75 11.84 -16.13
CA VAL A 232 -2.14 10.55 -15.76
C VAL A 232 -3.20 9.53 -15.35
N MET A 233 -4.14 9.92 -14.49
CA MET A 233 -5.26 9.05 -14.08
C MET A 233 -6.11 8.63 -15.26
N ALA A 234 -6.45 9.57 -16.14
CA ALA A 234 -7.28 9.29 -17.31
C ALA A 234 -6.61 8.33 -18.28
N ARG A 235 -5.28 8.40 -18.44
CA ARG A 235 -4.51 7.41 -19.19
C ARG A 235 -4.46 6.06 -18.49
N GLN A 236 -4.23 6.05 -17.18
CA GLN A 236 -4.09 4.82 -16.38
C GLN A 236 -5.36 3.97 -16.37
N TYR A 237 -6.53 4.61 -16.30
CA TYR A 237 -7.83 3.94 -16.22
C TYR A 237 -8.68 4.06 -17.49
N ASP A 238 -8.06 4.40 -18.62
CA ASP A 238 -8.70 4.51 -19.94
C ASP A 238 -9.99 5.36 -19.94
N LEU A 239 -9.86 6.62 -19.55
CA LEU A 239 -10.95 7.60 -19.48
C LEU A 239 -10.79 8.65 -20.59
N PRO A 240 -11.15 8.36 -21.85
CA PRO A 240 -10.82 9.19 -23.01
C PRO A 240 -11.40 10.60 -22.92
N ASP A 241 -12.67 10.74 -22.53
CA ASP A 241 -13.32 12.05 -22.41
C ASP A 241 -12.64 12.96 -21.37
N LEU A 242 -12.23 12.35 -20.25
CA LEU A 242 -11.51 13.06 -19.20
C LEU A 242 -10.09 13.44 -19.66
N LEU A 243 -9.41 12.54 -20.36
CA LEU A 243 -8.07 12.76 -20.89
C LEU A 243 -8.07 13.95 -21.86
N GLU A 244 -9.03 13.98 -22.78
CA GLU A 244 -9.19 15.04 -23.76
C GLU A 244 -9.47 16.38 -23.11
N LYS A 245 -10.42 16.41 -22.18
CA LYS A 245 -10.74 17.62 -21.42
C LYS A 245 -9.55 18.14 -20.64
N ALA A 246 -8.83 17.27 -19.92
CA ALA A 246 -7.68 17.67 -19.12
C ALA A 246 -6.50 18.16 -19.99
N ARG A 247 -6.31 17.58 -21.18
CA ARG A 247 -5.33 18.05 -22.18
C ARG A 247 -5.69 19.43 -22.74
N LEU A 248 -6.97 19.70 -22.98
CA LEU A 248 -7.41 21.05 -23.37
C LEU A 248 -7.18 22.06 -22.24
N ASP A 249 -7.65 21.74 -21.03
CA ASP A 249 -7.54 22.62 -19.86
C ASP A 249 -6.07 22.99 -19.57
N ILE A 250 -5.14 22.02 -19.67
CA ILE A 250 -3.72 22.29 -19.42
C ILE A 250 -3.09 23.11 -20.55
N CYS A 251 -3.58 23.00 -21.78
CA CYS A 251 -3.12 23.82 -22.90
C CYS A 251 -3.63 25.27 -22.78
N GLU A 252 -4.89 25.46 -22.41
CA GLU A 252 -5.52 26.78 -22.22
C GLU A 252 -4.93 27.59 -21.07
N ARG A 253 -4.44 26.90 -20.02
CA ARG A 253 -3.86 27.55 -18.85
C ARG A 253 -2.70 28.49 -19.22
N ARG A 254 -2.78 29.75 -18.79
CA ARG A 254 -1.77 30.80 -19.08
C ARG A 254 -0.37 30.45 -18.56
N GLY A 255 -0.27 29.94 -17.34
CA GLY A 255 1.00 29.62 -16.68
C GLY A 255 1.75 28.45 -17.33
N PRO A 256 3.08 28.39 -17.18
CA PRO A 256 3.89 27.28 -17.68
C PRO A 256 3.57 25.99 -16.93
N ILE A 257 3.81 24.84 -17.57
CA ILE A 257 3.76 23.53 -16.92
C ILE A 257 4.87 23.49 -15.86
N SER A 258 4.50 23.21 -14.62
CA SER A 258 5.47 23.19 -13.53
C SER A 258 6.42 22.00 -13.69
N LEU A 259 7.62 22.08 -13.12
CA LEU A 259 8.57 20.95 -13.18
C LEU A 259 7.99 19.68 -12.52
N ARG A 260 7.15 19.84 -11.50
CA ARG A 260 6.45 18.72 -10.84
C ARG A 260 5.47 18.05 -11.81
N ASP A 261 4.64 18.84 -12.47
CA ASP A 261 3.66 18.35 -13.44
C ASP A 261 4.35 17.72 -14.66
N ALA A 262 5.43 18.36 -15.15
CA ALA A 262 6.24 17.85 -16.24
C ALA A 262 6.83 16.46 -15.94
N ARG A 263 7.35 16.25 -14.72
CA ARG A 263 7.84 14.94 -14.28
C ARG A 263 6.73 13.90 -14.18
N LEU A 264 5.54 14.31 -13.77
CA LEU A 264 4.40 13.42 -13.62
C LEU A 264 3.85 12.98 -14.99
N LEU A 265 3.78 13.89 -15.96
CA LEU A 265 3.28 13.62 -17.32
C LEU A 265 4.22 12.71 -18.14
N GLY A 266 5.52 12.75 -17.85
CA GLY A 266 6.53 12.10 -18.68
C GLY A 266 6.87 12.92 -19.94
N VAL A 267 7.95 12.54 -20.60
CA VAL A 267 8.54 13.32 -21.70
C VAL A 267 7.64 13.42 -22.93
N ASP A 268 6.99 12.33 -23.31
CA ASP A 268 6.18 12.28 -24.53
C ASP A 268 4.93 13.14 -24.41
N GLU A 269 4.17 12.96 -23.34
CA GLU A 269 2.97 13.76 -23.05
C GLU A 269 3.32 15.24 -22.91
N LEU A 270 4.45 15.55 -22.23
CA LEU A 270 4.92 16.92 -22.10
C LEU A 270 5.26 17.54 -23.47
N ALA A 271 5.92 16.80 -24.37
CA ALA A 271 6.26 17.27 -25.70
C ALA A 271 5.00 17.58 -26.53
N ILE A 272 4.00 16.69 -26.49
CA ILE A 272 2.69 16.93 -27.14
C ILE A 272 2.06 18.22 -26.64
N LEU A 273 2.00 18.39 -25.32
CA LEU A 273 1.34 19.54 -24.69
C LEU A 273 2.11 20.84 -24.96
N CYS A 274 3.43 20.83 -24.88
CA CYS A 274 4.26 22.00 -25.17
C CYS A 274 4.08 22.46 -26.62
N LYS A 275 4.19 21.53 -27.58
CA LYS A 275 3.98 21.86 -29.00
C LYS A 275 2.56 22.38 -29.26
N SER A 276 1.55 21.71 -28.71
CA SER A 276 0.15 22.15 -28.82
C SER A 276 -0.06 23.57 -28.26
N ARG A 277 0.63 23.92 -27.16
CA ARG A 277 0.60 25.25 -26.56
C ARG A 277 1.30 26.30 -27.40
N GLU A 278 2.46 25.97 -27.97
CA GLU A 278 3.21 26.85 -28.86
C GLU A 278 2.40 27.16 -30.13
N ASP A 279 1.82 26.13 -30.76
CA ASP A 279 1.00 26.26 -31.96
C ASP A 279 -0.23 27.14 -31.72
N ALA A 280 -0.92 26.96 -30.59
CA ALA A 280 -2.09 27.75 -30.24
C ALA A 280 -1.76 29.22 -29.94
N ARG A 281 -0.59 29.49 -29.36
CA ARG A 281 -0.12 30.85 -29.04
C ARG A 281 0.46 31.58 -30.25
N GLY A 282 1.03 30.85 -31.20
CA GLY A 282 1.56 31.41 -32.45
C GLY A 282 0.48 31.82 -33.45
N ARG A 283 -0.72 31.23 -33.38
CA ARG A 283 -1.85 31.61 -34.23
C ARG A 283 -2.56 32.85 -33.68
N ARG A 284 -2.78 33.87 -34.54
CA ARG A 284 -3.47 35.13 -34.18
C ARG A 284 -4.92 34.95 -33.70
N SER A 285 -5.50 33.77 -33.88
CA SER A 285 -6.79 33.35 -33.33
C SER A 285 -6.55 32.11 -32.47
N ALA A 286 -6.36 32.32 -31.17
CA ALA A 286 -5.94 31.29 -30.22
C ALA A 286 -7.14 30.40 -29.82
N CYS A 287 -7.45 29.38 -30.63
CA CYS A 287 -8.33 28.30 -30.23
C CYS A 287 -7.51 27.02 -30.09
N TYR A 288 -7.60 26.37 -28.93
CA TYR A 288 -6.97 25.08 -28.67
C TYR A 288 -7.88 23.98 -29.20
N THR A 289 -7.50 23.34 -30.32
CA THR A 289 -8.32 22.28 -30.91
C THR A 289 -7.77 20.91 -30.52
N LEU A 290 -8.66 20.01 -30.06
CA LEU A 290 -8.36 18.60 -29.81
C LEU A 290 -7.71 17.88 -31.00
N GLN A 291 -8.01 18.32 -32.23
CA GLN A 291 -7.39 17.80 -33.45
C GLN A 291 -5.87 17.96 -33.45
N ASN A 292 -5.33 19.08 -32.93
CA ASN A 292 -3.88 19.29 -32.88
C ASN A 292 -3.23 18.31 -31.89
N VAL A 293 -3.86 18.10 -30.72
CA VAL A 293 -3.35 17.18 -29.69
C VAL A 293 -3.39 15.73 -30.18
N ARG A 294 -4.52 15.30 -30.77
CA ARG A 294 -4.70 13.94 -31.32
C ARG A 294 -3.76 13.66 -32.50
N ALA A 295 -3.52 14.64 -33.38
CA ALA A 295 -2.59 14.48 -34.50
C ALA A 295 -1.15 14.23 -34.01
N LEU A 296 -0.71 14.99 -33.00
CA LEU A 296 0.63 14.82 -32.42
C LEU A 296 0.79 13.50 -31.67
N GLU A 297 -0.26 13.06 -30.99
CA GLU A 297 -0.26 11.75 -30.35
C GLU A 297 -0.15 10.62 -31.39
N SER A 298 -0.79 10.76 -32.55
CA SER A 298 -0.62 9.82 -33.67
C SER A 298 0.82 9.82 -34.21
N ASP A 299 1.43 11.00 -34.40
CA ASP A 299 2.80 11.11 -34.89
C ASP A 299 3.82 10.46 -33.94
N LEU A 300 3.63 10.57 -32.62
CA LEU A 300 4.50 9.93 -31.63
C LEU A 300 4.26 8.42 -31.51
N ARG A 301 3.03 7.94 -31.70
CA ARG A 301 2.78 6.48 -31.80
C ARG A 301 3.56 5.84 -32.94
N CYS A 302 3.76 6.56 -34.05
CA CYS A 302 4.55 6.10 -35.18
C CYS A 302 6.07 5.99 -34.88
N LEU A 303 6.55 6.58 -33.78
CA LEU A 303 7.97 6.52 -33.36
C LEU A 303 8.28 5.31 -32.46
N GLY A 304 7.31 4.44 -32.17
CA GLY A 304 7.55 3.16 -31.50
C GLY A 304 7.79 3.21 -30.00
N THR A 305 7.43 4.30 -29.32
CA THR A 305 7.61 4.46 -27.86
C THR A 305 6.31 4.27 -27.09
N TRP A 306 5.81 3.04 -27.00
CA TRP A 306 4.72 2.68 -26.10
C TRP A 306 4.90 1.28 -25.53
#